data_AF-A0A644WJ66-F1
#
_entry.id   AF-A0A644WJ66-F1
#
_cell.length_a   1.000
_cell.length_b   1.000
_cell.length_c   1.000
_cell.angle_alpha   90.00
_cell.angle_beta   90.00
_cell.angle_gamma   90.00
#
_symmetry.space_group_name_H-M   'P 1'
#
loop_
_entity.id
_entity.type
_entity.pdbx_description
1 polymer ?
#
loop_
_entity_poly.entity_id
_entity_poly.type
_entity_poly.pdbx_seq_one_letter_code
_entity_poly.pdbx_strand_id
1 'polypeptide(L)'
;MGNIDKSQHFEAQFEEVLSIIDFRKTRAYRAVNNESIISNWEIGQYISDKLKSAQWGSKVVDMLANYLQQKQPGLKGYDRRAIYRMVQFYEAYSVPEFVGFLPPQLQLPANEKDIIVGFENPQLENEKNILSFLCLVNWTNHIKILSGCNNPDERAFYIYLCYKEKLLTRELDRQIKAGVYERSLIGNNKQTSVLKQSYPTARQYFKDSYIVDFLNLPEVHSEKSLHKGLTEQMKNFILELGRDFIFIGEEYRIQVGMKDFRIDLLFYHRGLQCLVAIELKTTEFQPDYIGQLDFYLEALDRDVKKENENPSIGILLCKSADSEVVEYALSRSLSPSMIAEYKRQLIPKDILQKHLQEFYDNVSE
;
A
#
# COMPACT_ATOMS: atom_id res chain seq x y z
N MET A 1 -18.95 10.79 45.38
CA MET A 1 -19.48 9.97 44.27
C MET A 1 -20.13 10.83 43.17
N GLY A 2 -19.63 12.05 42.86
CA GLY A 2 -20.34 13.01 41.99
C GLY A 2 -19.51 13.69 40.90
N ASN A 3 -18.31 13.19 40.58
CA ASN A 3 -17.40 13.81 39.61
C ASN A 3 -17.02 12.92 38.41
N ILE A 4 -17.33 11.61 38.46
CA ILE A 4 -17.01 10.66 37.37
C ILE A 4 -18.11 10.67 36.28
N ASP A 5 -19.32 11.11 36.63
CA ASP A 5 -20.52 11.04 35.78
C ASP A 5 -20.69 12.26 34.84
N LYS A 6 -20.02 13.38 35.14
CA LYS A 6 -20.10 14.60 34.32
C LYS A 6 -19.16 14.57 33.11
N SER A 7 -18.05 13.83 33.16
CA SER A 7 -17.11 13.77 32.03
C SER A 7 -17.69 12.97 30.87
N GLN A 8 -18.32 11.83 31.15
CA GLN A 8 -19.01 11.00 30.13
C GLN A 8 -20.18 11.74 29.47
N HIS A 9 -20.89 12.59 30.22
CA HIS A 9 -22.00 13.38 29.69
C HIS A 9 -21.57 14.36 28.58
N PHE A 10 -20.32 14.84 28.61
CA PHE A 10 -19.79 15.81 27.65
C PHE A 10 -18.81 15.19 26.64
N GLU A 11 -18.46 13.91 26.74
CA GLU A 11 -17.54 13.23 25.82
C GLU A 11 -17.95 13.40 24.35
N ALA A 12 -19.23 13.25 24.02
CA ALA A 12 -19.72 13.46 22.66
C ALA A 12 -19.50 14.90 22.16
N GLN A 13 -19.65 15.89 23.03
CA GLN A 13 -19.43 17.31 22.71
C GLN A 13 -17.93 17.62 22.57
N PHE A 14 -17.08 16.95 23.36
CA PHE A 14 -15.63 17.05 23.25
C PHE A 14 -15.10 16.40 21.96
N GLU A 15 -15.64 15.24 21.58
CA GLU A 15 -15.37 14.60 20.28
C GLU A 15 -15.79 15.48 19.11
N GLU A 16 -16.92 16.20 19.23
CA GLU A 16 -17.33 17.18 18.22
C GLU A 16 -16.30 18.32 18.09
N VAL A 17 -15.80 18.86 19.20
CA VAL A 17 -14.74 19.88 19.19
C VAL A 17 -13.44 19.32 18.58
N LEU A 18 -13.04 18.10 18.92
CA LEU A 18 -11.87 17.44 18.31
C LEU A 18 -12.05 17.27 16.80
N SER A 19 -13.23 16.85 16.35
CA SER A 19 -13.55 16.69 14.93
C SER A 19 -13.42 18.02 14.16
N ILE A 20 -13.84 19.14 14.77
CA ILE A 20 -13.68 20.48 14.18
C ILE A 20 -12.20 20.85 14.08
N ILE A 21 -11.41 20.61 15.14
CA ILE A 21 -9.97 20.89 15.14
C ILE A 21 -9.27 20.08 14.05
N ASP A 22 -9.54 18.78 13.97
CA ASP A 22 -8.91 17.88 13.00
C ASP A 22 -9.34 18.20 11.57
N PHE A 23 -10.61 18.57 11.36
CA PHE A 23 -11.09 19.05 10.07
C PHE A 23 -10.33 20.30 9.61
N ARG A 24 -10.18 21.31 10.49
CA ARG A 24 -9.47 22.56 10.16
C ARG A 24 -7.99 22.32 9.91
N LYS A 25 -7.32 21.50 10.74
CA LYS A 25 -5.92 21.11 10.53
C LYS A 25 -5.75 20.38 9.20
N THR A 26 -6.58 19.39 8.92
CA THR A 26 -6.53 18.61 7.68
C THR A 26 -6.71 19.51 6.46
N ARG A 27 -7.68 20.43 6.50
CA ARG A 27 -7.88 21.42 5.43
C ARG A 27 -6.65 22.31 5.23
N ALA A 28 -6.05 22.82 6.31
CA ALA A 28 -4.84 23.64 6.21
C ALA A 28 -3.67 22.86 5.60
N TYR A 29 -3.43 21.62 6.05
CA TYR A 29 -2.39 20.76 5.49
C TYR A 29 -2.62 20.47 3.99
N ARG A 30 -3.86 20.19 3.59
CA ARG A 30 -4.20 19.97 2.18
C ARG A 30 -4.00 21.21 1.33
N ALA A 31 -4.43 22.37 1.81
CA ALA A 31 -4.22 23.63 1.10
C ALA A 31 -2.72 23.89 0.87
N VAL A 32 -1.90 23.75 1.91
CA VAL A 32 -0.43 23.89 1.79
C VAL A 32 0.15 22.85 0.82
N ASN A 33 -0.33 21.60 0.86
CA ASN A 33 0.11 20.58 -0.08
C ASN A 33 -0.23 20.95 -1.53
N ASN A 34 -1.47 21.35 -1.79
CA ASN A 34 -1.93 21.70 -3.13
C ASN A 34 -1.12 22.86 -3.70
N GLU A 35 -0.95 23.94 -2.94
CA GLU A 35 -0.12 25.08 -3.37
C GLU A 35 1.33 24.68 -3.61
N SER A 36 1.88 23.78 -2.78
CA SER A 36 3.23 23.27 -3.00
C SER A 36 3.33 22.46 -4.29
N ILE A 37 2.34 21.61 -4.60
CA ILE A 37 2.33 20.78 -5.82
C ILE A 37 2.14 21.66 -7.06
N ILE A 38 1.21 22.61 -7.01
CA ILE A 38 0.94 23.55 -8.10
C ILE A 38 2.15 24.44 -8.36
N SER A 39 2.76 25.01 -7.32
CA SER A 39 3.97 25.83 -7.48
C SER A 39 5.11 25.03 -8.10
N ASN A 40 5.32 23.78 -7.67
CA ASN A 40 6.34 22.92 -8.25
C ASN A 40 6.04 22.56 -9.71
N TRP A 41 4.76 22.37 -10.08
CA TRP A 41 4.32 22.17 -11.45
C TRP A 41 4.65 23.37 -12.34
N GLU A 42 4.22 24.57 -11.94
CA GLU A 42 4.42 25.80 -12.71
C GLU A 42 5.90 26.15 -12.89
N ILE A 43 6.70 26.00 -11.83
CA ILE A 43 8.16 26.20 -11.90
C ILE A 43 8.78 25.16 -12.83
N GLY A 44 8.35 23.91 -12.74
CA GLY A 44 8.79 22.82 -13.60
C GLY A 44 8.50 23.11 -15.08
N GLN A 45 7.27 23.52 -15.39
CA GLN A 45 6.83 23.90 -16.73
C GLN A 45 7.66 25.05 -17.29
N TYR A 46 7.73 26.17 -16.55
CA TYR A 46 8.46 27.35 -16.98
C TYR A 46 9.91 27.04 -17.34
N ILE A 47 10.59 26.28 -16.47
CA ILE A 47 12.01 25.96 -16.68
C ILE A 47 12.17 24.91 -17.78
N SER A 48 11.29 23.91 -17.88
CA SER A 48 11.28 22.94 -18.99
C SER A 48 11.17 23.65 -20.34
N ASP A 49 10.26 24.61 -20.49
CA ASP A 49 10.07 25.36 -21.73
C ASP A 49 11.31 26.20 -22.09
N LYS A 50 11.96 26.81 -21.10
CA LYS A 50 13.21 27.57 -21.31
C LYS A 50 14.39 26.68 -21.69
N LEU A 51 14.47 25.47 -21.12
CA LEU A 51 15.49 24.49 -21.47
C LEU A 51 15.27 23.91 -22.88
N LYS A 52 14.03 23.54 -23.21
CA LYS A 52 13.66 22.98 -24.52
C LYS A 52 13.81 23.98 -25.66
N SER A 53 13.53 25.26 -25.41
CA SER A 53 13.76 26.34 -26.37
C SER A 53 15.22 26.79 -26.49
N ALA A 54 16.14 26.13 -25.78
CA ALA A 54 17.57 26.46 -25.71
C ALA A 54 17.87 27.91 -25.25
N GLN A 55 16.88 28.60 -24.67
CA GLN A 55 17.06 29.92 -24.07
C GLN A 55 17.89 29.82 -22.79
N TRP A 56 17.70 28.73 -22.05
CA TRP A 56 18.44 28.44 -20.83
C TRP A 56 19.34 27.22 -21.02
N GLY A 57 20.53 27.28 -20.43
CA GLY A 57 21.43 26.15 -20.26
C GLY A 57 21.58 25.79 -18.78
N SER A 58 22.33 24.72 -18.51
CA SER A 58 22.58 24.23 -17.15
C SER A 58 23.18 25.29 -16.21
N LYS A 59 24.02 26.19 -16.73
CA LYS A 59 24.59 27.32 -15.98
C LYS A 59 23.55 28.37 -15.59
N VAL A 60 22.52 28.59 -16.42
CA VAL A 60 21.44 29.55 -16.11
C VAL A 60 20.61 29.03 -14.94
N VAL A 61 20.41 27.70 -14.85
CA VAL A 61 19.75 27.07 -13.71
C VAL A 61 20.59 27.22 -12.43
N ASP A 62 21.93 27.16 -12.50
CA ASP A 62 22.80 27.48 -11.35
C ASP A 62 22.63 28.93 -10.90
N MET A 63 22.60 29.85 -11.86
CA MET A 63 22.39 31.27 -11.58
C MET A 63 21.02 31.50 -10.92
N LEU A 64 19.97 30.81 -11.37
CA LEU A 64 18.65 30.87 -10.76
C LEU A 64 18.67 30.38 -9.31
N ALA A 65 19.24 29.20 -9.05
CA ALA A 65 19.32 28.65 -7.70
C ALA A 65 20.05 29.60 -6.73
N ASN A 66 21.18 30.18 -7.18
CA ASN A 66 21.94 31.16 -6.41
C ASN A 66 21.15 32.45 -6.20
N TYR A 67 20.47 32.94 -7.23
CA TYR A 67 19.64 34.14 -7.17
C TYR A 67 18.52 34.00 -6.13
N LEU A 68 17.82 32.86 -6.11
CA LEU A 68 16.75 32.59 -5.15
C LEU A 68 17.27 32.57 -3.71
N GLN A 69 18.42 31.92 -3.46
CA GLN A 69 19.03 31.88 -2.13
C GLN A 69 19.52 33.25 -1.65
N GLN A 70 20.06 34.07 -2.55
CA GLN A 70 20.50 35.42 -2.22
C GLN A 70 19.32 36.36 -1.94
N LYS A 71 18.24 36.25 -2.71
CA LYS A 71 17.06 37.11 -2.56
C LYS A 71 16.20 36.75 -1.37
N GLN A 72 16.12 35.47 -1.02
CA GLN A 72 15.35 35.01 0.13
C GLN A 72 16.20 34.04 0.98
N PRO A 73 17.08 34.59 1.85
CA PRO A 73 17.88 33.78 2.75
C PRO A 73 17.00 32.91 3.66
N GLY A 74 17.21 31.60 3.61
CA GLY A 74 16.42 30.62 4.37
C GLY A 74 15.31 29.92 3.57
N LEU A 75 15.12 30.28 2.29
CA LEU A 75 14.24 29.56 1.38
C LEU A 75 14.77 28.14 1.13
N LYS A 76 14.06 27.14 1.66
CA LYS A 76 14.41 25.71 1.51
C LYS A 76 13.68 25.09 0.33
N GLY A 77 14.31 24.11 -0.32
CA GLY A 77 13.66 23.35 -1.40
C GLY A 77 13.80 23.95 -2.80
N TYR A 78 14.66 24.95 -2.98
CA TYR A 78 14.92 25.61 -4.29
C TYR A 78 16.41 25.62 -4.64
N ASP A 79 17.15 24.60 -4.19
CA ASP A 79 18.50 24.36 -4.70
C ASP A 79 18.45 23.82 -6.13
N ARG A 80 19.62 23.77 -6.80
CA ARG A 80 19.75 23.25 -8.17
C ARG A 80 19.04 21.90 -8.33
N ARG A 81 19.19 20.99 -7.37
CA ARG A 81 18.66 19.62 -7.46
C ARG A 81 17.14 19.63 -7.35
N ALA A 82 16.59 20.44 -6.46
CA ALA A 82 15.16 20.59 -6.29
C ALA A 82 14.50 21.22 -7.52
N ILE A 83 15.15 22.21 -8.14
CA ILE A 83 14.67 22.80 -9.39
C ILE A 83 14.58 21.74 -10.50
N TYR A 84 15.63 20.92 -10.70
CA TYR A 84 15.57 19.85 -11.68
C TYR A 84 14.52 18.77 -11.34
N ARG A 85 14.22 18.55 -10.05
CA ARG A 85 13.10 17.67 -9.66
C ARG A 85 11.74 18.25 -10.04
N MET A 86 11.56 19.57 -9.96
CA MET A 86 10.35 20.25 -10.44
C MET A 86 10.19 20.11 -11.95
N VAL A 87 11.29 20.28 -12.70
CA VAL A 87 11.32 20.02 -14.15
C VAL A 87 10.94 18.57 -14.46
N GLN A 88 11.59 17.61 -13.80
CA GLN A 88 11.28 16.18 -13.97
C GLN A 88 9.83 15.87 -13.61
N PHE A 89 9.30 16.50 -12.57
CA PHE A 89 7.91 16.33 -12.13
C PHE A 89 6.93 16.77 -13.21
N TYR A 90 7.10 17.97 -13.77
CA TYR A 90 6.28 18.44 -14.89
C TYR A 90 6.42 17.52 -16.10
N GLU A 91 7.64 17.27 -16.56
CA GLU A 91 7.89 16.48 -17.77
C GLU A 91 7.41 15.04 -17.67
N ALA A 92 7.43 14.43 -16.48
CA ALA A 92 6.97 13.06 -16.27
C ALA A 92 5.45 12.90 -16.29
N TYR A 93 4.72 13.96 -15.91
CA TYR A 93 3.28 13.92 -15.69
C TYR A 93 2.48 14.73 -16.73
N SER A 94 3.15 15.57 -17.52
CA SER A 94 2.52 16.32 -18.63
C SER A 94 2.39 15.49 -19.92
N VAL A 95 2.93 14.28 -19.97
CA VAL A 95 2.92 13.44 -21.17
C VAL A 95 1.53 12.83 -21.41
N PRO A 96 1.03 12.78 -22.67
CA PRO A 96 -0.30 12.25 -22.98
C PRO A 96 -0.52 10.82 -22.47
N GLU A 97 0.51 10.00 -22.46
CA GLU A 97 0.48 8.63 -21.96
C GLU A 97 0.09 8.59 -20.49
N PHE A 98 0.64 9.48 -19.66
CA PHE A 98 0.27 9.58 -18.24
C PHE A 98 -1.18 10.02 -18.07
N VAL A 99 -1.62 11.00 -18.87
CA VAL A 99 -2.99 11.51 -18.83
C VAL A 99 -4.01 10.42 -19.18
N GLY A 100 -3.64 9.49 -20.07
CA GLY A 100 -4.45 8.32 -20.41
C GLY A 100 -4.70 7.34 -19.25
N PHE A 101 -3.85 7.33 -18.22
CA PHE A 101 -3.98 6.47 -17.04
C PHE A 101 -4.72 7.12 -15.87
N LEU A 102 -5.21 8.36 -16.03
CA LEU A 102 -6.02 9.00 -15.01
C LEU A 102 -7.37 8.28 -14.85
N PRO A 103 -7.83 8.02 -13.61
CA PRO A 103 -9.12 7.39 -13.40
C PRO A 103 -10.26 8.27 -13.96
N PRO A 104 -11.27 7.70 -14.66
CA PRO A 104 -12.29 8.46 -15.41
C PRO A 104 -13.13 9.45 -14.60
N GLN A 105 -13.13 9.32 -13.28
CA GLN A 105 -13.63 10.31 -12.32
C GLN A 105 -12.96 10.03 -10.98
N LEU A 106 -12.09 10.93 -10.52
CA LEU A 106 -11.93 11.09 -9.08
C LEU A 106 -13.24 11.67 -8.57
N GLN A 107 -14.14 10.82 -8.07
CA GLN A 107 -15.19 11.26 -7.17
C GLN A 107 -14.51 11.73 -5.88
N LEU A 108 -13.92 12.93 -5.94
CA LEU A 108 -13.59 13.68 -4.75
C LEU A 108 -14.91 13.81 -3.98
N PRO A 109 -14.95 13.45 -2.69
CA PRO A 109 -16.19 13.46 -1.92
C PRO A 109 -16.87 14.81 -2.08
N ALA A 110 -18.13 14.79 -2.54
CA ALA A 110 -18.93 15.94 -2.97
C ALA A 110 -19.09 17.06 -1.91
N ASN A 111 -18.62 16.83 -0.67
CA ASN A 111 -18.62 17.79 0.41
C ASN A 111 -17.36 18.67 0.49
N GLU A 112 -16.37 18.47 -0.39
CA GLU A 112 -15.20 19.34 -0.46
C GLU A 112 -15.30 20.28 -1.67
N LYS A 113 -16.28 21.20 -1.66
CA LYS A 113 -16.32 22.34 -2.59
C LYS A 113 -15.14 23.32 -2.44
N ASP A 114 -14.23 23.01 -1.51
CA ASP A 114 -13.07 23.82 -1.11
C ASP A 114 -11.71 23.24 -1.55
N ILE A 115 -11.66 22.14 -2.34
CA ILE A 115 -10.38 21.54 -2.80
C ILE A 115 -9.61 22.51 -3.70
N ILE A 116 -10.30 23.47 -4.29
CA ILE A 116 -9.76 24.41 -5.25
C ILE A 116 -10.13 25.80 -4.74
N VAL A 117 -9.20 26.46 -4.05
CA VAL A 117 -9.10 27.91 -4.17
C VAL A 117 -9.04 28.15 -5.67
N GLY A 118 -10.01 28.86 -6.24
CA GLY A 118 -10.25 28.93 -7.68
C GLY A 118 -8.93 29.00 -8.45
N PHE A 119 -8.75 28.16 -9.48
CA PHE A 119 -7.67 28.34 -10.43
C PHE A 119 -7.85 29.74 -11.04
N GLU A 120 -7.21 30.77 -10.50
CA GLU A 120 -7.32 32.14 -11.02
C GLU A 120 -6.56 32.30 -12.35
N ASN A 121 -5.89 31.24 -12.81
CA ASN A 121 -5.16 31.18 -14.07
C ASN A 121 -5.93 30.34 -15.13
N PRO A 122 -6.45 30.97 -16.20
CA PRO A 122 -7.17 30.29 -17.30
C PRO A 122 -6.35 29.22 -18.02
N GLN A 123 -5.02 29.28 -17.96
CA GLN A 123 -4.14 28.29 -18.59
C GLN A 123 -4.19 26.91 -17.90
N LEU A 124 -4.54 26.88 -16.60
CA LEU A 124 -4.63 25.64 -15.82
C LEU A 124 -5.97 24.89 -15.97
N GLU A 125 -6.98 25.46 -16.65
CA GLU A 125 -8.29 24.78 -16.81
C GLU A 125 -8.18 23.46 -17.58
N ASN A 126 -7.28 23.39 -18.56
CA ASN A 126 -7.02 22.18 -19.35
C ASN A 126 -6.20 21.13 -18.58
N GLU A 127 -5.47 21.54 -17.54
CA GLU A 127 -4.58 20.68 -16.72
C GLU A 127 -5.20 20.33 -15.36
N LYS A 128 -6.40 20.84 -15.09
CA LYS A 128 -7.13 20.70 -13.81
C LYS A 128 -7.30 19.25 -13.36
N ASN A 129 -7.55 18.35 -14.31
CA ASN A 129 -7.70 16.91 -14.02
C ASN A 129 -6.37 16.28 -13.57
N ILE A 130 -5.26 16.66 -14.21
CA ILE A 130 -3.91 16.18 -13.85
C ILE A 130 -3.54 16.73 -12.48
N LEU A 131 -3.67 18.05 -12.27
CA LEU A 131 -3.28 18.70 -11.02
C LEU A 131 -4.12 18.23 -9.83
N SER A 132 -5.42 18.02 -10.00
CA SER A 132 -6.27 17.46 -8.95
C SER A 132 -5.87 16.04 -8.56
N PHE A 133 -5.39 15.23 -9.51
CA PHE A 133 -4.84 13.90 -9.22
C PHE A 133 -3.48 13.97 -8.54
N LEU A 134 -2.58 14.85 -8.98
CA LEU A 134 -1.26 15.01 -8.38
C LEU A 134 -1.36 15.57 -6.95
N CYS A 135 -2.33 16.44 -6.67
CA CYS A 135 -2.55 17.00 -5.32
C CYS A 135 -2.99 15.96 -4.28
N LEU A 136 -3.38 14.75 -4.68
CA LEU A 136 -3.73 13.66 -3.75
C LEU A 136 -2.54 13.18 -2.93
N VAL A 137 -1.33 13.45 -3.40
CA VAL A 137 -0.08 12.96 -2.84
C VAL A 137 0.84 14.15 -2.54
N ASN A 138 1.69 14.00 -1.53
CA ASN A 138 2.63 15.05 -1.17
C ASN A 138 3.90 15.04 -2.01
N TRP A 139 4.61 16.17 -2.02
CA TRP A 139 5.84 16.34 -2.80
C TRP A 139 6.89 15.25 -2.54
N THR A 140 7.08 14.86 -1.28
CA THR A 140 8.09 13.84 -0.92
C THR A 140 7.76 12.49 -1.55
N ASN A 141 6.48 12.12 -1.55
CA ASN A 141 5.99 10.89 -2.16
C ASN A 141 6.13 10.94 -3.69
N HIS A 142 5.88 12.09 -4.34
CA HIS A 142 6.15 12.23 -5.77
C HIS A 142 7.62 12.03 -6.11
N ILE A 143 8.55 12.56 -5.32
CA ILE A 143 9.99 12.30 -5.54
C ILE A 143 10.30 10.81 -5.43
N LYS A 144 9.68 10.10 -4.49
CA LYS A 144 9.85 8.64 -4.36
C LYS A 144 9.33 7.89 -5.58
N ILE A 145 8.13 8.23 -6.04
CA ILE A 145 7.51 7.64 -7.23
C ILE A 145 8.37 7.92 -8.48
N LEU A 146 8.78 9.16 -8.70
CA LEU A 146 9.62 9.53 -9.85
C LEU A 146 11.01 8.86 -9.81
N SER A 147 11.56 8.63 -8.62
CA SER A 147 12.85 7.95 -8.48
C SER A 147 12.78 6.43 -8.62
N GLY A 148 11.62 5.84 -8.33
CA GLY A 148 11.44 4.39 -8.27
C GLY A 148 10.70 3.81 -9.46
N CYS A 149 9.95 4.62 -10.21
CA CYS A 149 9.05 4.18 -11.28
C CYS A 149 9.47 4.75 -12.64
N ASN A 150 9.59 3.88 -13.63
CA ASN A 150 10.05 4.26 -14.97
C ASN A 150 8.87 4.63 -15.89
N ASN A 151 7.75 3.92 -15.76
CA ASN A 151 6.65 4.00 -16.70
C ASN A 151 5.49 4.88 -16.18
N PRO A 152 4.75 5.57 -17.07
CA PRO A 152 3.63 6.43 -16.68
C PRO A 152 2.49 5.71 -15.94
N ASP A 153 2.16 4.49 -16.36
CA ASP A 153 1.17 3.59 -15.76
C ASP A 153 1.51 3.22 -14.32
N GLU A 154 2.75 2.80 -14.07
CA GLU A 154 3.30 2.46 -12.75
C GLU A 154 3.20 3.66 -11.81
N ARG A 155 3.53 4.86 -12.31
CA ARG A 155 3.44 6.10 -11.55
C ARG A 155 1.99 6.41 -11.16
N ALA A 156 1.05 6.28 -12.09
CA ALA A 156 -0.37 6.50 -11.83
C ALA A 156 -0.91 5.49 -10.79
N PHE A 157 -0.50 4.22 -10.90
CA PHE A 157 -0.83 3.17 -9.94
C PHE A 157 -0.38 3.53 -8.52
N TYR A 158 0.88 3.91 -8.31
CA TYR A 158 1.38 4.23 -6.97
C TYR A 158 0.81 5.55 -6.41
N ILE A 159 0.48 6.54 -7.25
CA ILE A 159 -0.25 7.75 -6.80
C ILE A 159 -1.61 7.35 -6.25
N TYR A 160 -2.36 6.54 -7.02
CA TYR A 160 -3.68 6.07 -6.62
C TYR A 160 -3.63 5.19 -5.36
N LEU A 161 -2.67 4.26 -5.30
CA LEU A 161 -2.45 3.39 -4.14
C LEU A 161 -2.11 4.21 -2.90
N CYS A 162 -1.24 5.22 -3.03
CA CYS A 162 -0.88 6.10 -1.93
C CYS A 162 -2.10 6.85 -1.39
N TYR A 163 -2.97 7.35 -2.26
CA TYR A 163 -4.19 8.05 -1.87
C TYR A 163 -5.21 7.10 -1.20
N LYS A 164 -5.50 5.96 -1.83
CA LYS A 164 -6.48 4.97 -1.35
C LYS A 164 -6.07 4.36 -0.01
N GLU A 165 -4.81 3.95 0.11
CA GLU A 165 -4.28 3.29 1.30
C GLU A 165 -3.65 4.27 2.30
N LYS A 166 -3.74 5.59 2.04
CA LYS A 166 -3.18 6.65 2.90
C LYS A 166 -1.72 6.36 3.31
N LEU A 167 -0.92 5.88 2.36
CA LEU A 167 0.42 5.37 2.64
C LEU A 167 1.34 6.47 3.17
N LEU A 168 2.10 6.15 4.21
CA LEU A 168 3.22 6.97 4.64
C LEU A 168 4.38 6.85 3.65
N THR A 169 5.25 7.85 3.59
CA THR A 169 6.39 7.89 2.65
C THR A 169 7.28 6.65 2.71
N ARG A 170 7.52 6.10 3.91
CA ARG A 170 8.32 4.88 4.07
C ARG A 170 7.62 3.63 3.57
N GLU A 171 6.30 3.56 3.76
CA GLU A 171 5.48 2.45 3.28
C GLU A 171 5.42 2.48 1.76
N LEU A 172 5.20 3.65 1.16
CA LEU A 172 5.24 3.85 -0.28
C LEU A 172 6.59 3.41 -0.88
N ASP A 173 7.70 3.85 -0.30
CA ASP A 173 9.06 3.45 -0.73
C ASP A 173 9.25 1.92 -0.65
N ARG A 174 8.69 1.28 0.39
CA ARG A 174 8.69 -0.18 0.51
C ARG A 174 7.84 -0.85 -0.56
N GLN A 175 6.61 -0.39 -0.81
CA GLN A 175 5.74 -1.00 -1.83
C GLN A 175 6.34 -0.88 -3.24
N ILE A 176 6.96 0.27 -3.55
CA ILE A 176 7.67 0.47 -4.83
C ILE A 176 8.84 -0.52 -4.95
N LYS A 177 9.68 -0.62 -3.91
CA LYS A 177 10.80 -1.57 -3.91
C LYS A 177 10.34 -3.03 -4.00
N ALA A 178 9.21 -3.35 -3.39
CA ALA A 178 8.62 -4.67 -3.45
C ALA A 178 8.08 -5.03 -4.85
N GLY A 179 7.95 -4.07 -5.77
CA GLY A 179 7.41 -4.30 -7.11
C GLY A 179 5.94 -4.69 -7.09
N VAL A 180 5.13 -4.03 -6.24
CA VAL A 180 3.70 -4.35 -6.11
C VAL A 180 2.96 -4.16 -7.41
N TYR A 181 3.33 -3.14 -8.20
CA TYR A 181 2.77 -2.92 -9.53
C TYR A 181 2.95 -4.15 -10.43
N GLU A 182 4.19 -4.60 -10.62
CA GLU A 182 4.52 -5.74 -11.47
C GLU A 182 3.86 -7.03 -10.98
N ARG A 183 3.81 -7.22 -9.65
CA ARG A 183 3.16 -8.38 -9.03
C ARG A 183 1.64 -8.36 -9.19
N SER A 184 1.01 -7.19 -9.15
CA SER A 184 -0.43 -7.05 -9.32
C SER A 184 -0.90 -7.43 -10.72
N LEU A 185 -0.02 -7.26 -11.73
CA LEU A 185 -0.29 -7.64 -13.11
C LEU A 185 -0.04 -9.15 -13.37
N ILE A 186 0.90 -9.77 -12.65
CA ILE A 186 1.25 -11.19 -12.80
C ILE A 186 0.37 -12.12 -11.92
N GLY A 187 -0.22 -11.61 -10.84
CA GLY A 187 -0.97 -12.39 -9.85
C GLY A 187 -2.30 -12.98 -10.35
N ASN A 188 -2.27 -14.24 -10.79
CA ASN A 188 -3.46 -15.02 -11.11
C ASN A 188 -4.01 -15.79 -9.88
N ASN A 189 -5.18 -15.35 -9.41
CA ASN A 189 -6.31 -16.10 -8.81
C ASN A 189 -6.05 -17.47 -8.11
N LYS A 190 -5.83 -17.51 -6.79
CA LYS A 190 -6.06 -18.73 -5.97
C LYS A 190 -6.83 -18.43 -4.68
N GLN A 191 -8.15 -18.62 -4.68
CA GLN A 191 -9.02 -18.47 -3.49
C GLN A 191 -10.17 -19.49 -3.53
N THR A 192 -10.63 -19.96 -2.36
CA THR A 192 -11.84 -20.79 -2.22
C THR A 192 -13.09 -20.05 -2.69
N SER A 193 -14.09 -20.79 -3.16
CA SER A 193 -15.41 -20.25 -3.55
C SER A 193 -16.15 -19.61 -2.38
N VAL A 194 -15.95 -20.13 -1.16
CA VAL A 194 -16.58 -19.63 0.08
C VAL A 194 -16.03 -18.25 0.50
N LEU A 195 -14.71 -18.03 0.37
CA LEU A 195 -14.10 -16.71 0.60
C LEU A 195 -14.64 -15.65 -0.36
N LYS A 196 -14.82 -16.01 -1.64
CA LYS A 196 -15.35 -15.09 -2.66
C LYS A 196 -16.80 -14.66 -2.38
N GLN A 197 -17.60 -15.55 -1.79
CA GLN A 197 -19.00 -15.29 -1.47
C GLN A 197 -19.16 -14.54 -0.13
N SER A 198 -18.39 -14.91 0.88
CA SER A 198 -18.51 -14.35 2.24
C SER A 198 -17.79 -13.00 2.39
N TYR A 199 -16.68 -12.80 1.66
CA TYR A 199 -15.86 -11.59 1.72
C TYR A 199 -15.40 -11.15 0.33
N PRO A 200 -16.27 -10.54 -0.50
CA PRO A 200 -15.95 -10.16 -1.87
C PRO A 200 -14.79 -9.15 -1.98
N THR A 201 -14.46 -8.44 -0.91
CA THR A 201 -13.34 -7.50 -0.83
C THR A 201 -12.04 -8.09 -0.28
N ALA A 202 -12.03 -9.33 0.22
CA ALA A 202 -10.85 -9.97 0.82
C ALA A 202 -9.63 -9.99 -0.14
N ARG A 203 -9.87 -10.08 -1.46
CA ARG A 203 -8.82 -10.02 -2.48
C ARG A 203 -8.01 -8.72 -2.47
N GLN A 204 -8.58 -7.61 -2.00
CA GLN A 204 -7.84 -6.34 -1.90
C GLN A 204 -6.92 -6.28 -0.66
N TYR A 205 -7.16 -7.13 0.33
CA TYR A 205 -6.48 -7.08 1.62
C TYR A 205 -5.38 -8.15 1.78
N PHE A 206 -5.49 -9.29 1.09
CA PHE A 206 -4.51 -10.39 1.18
C PHE A 206 -3.74 -10.56 -0.14
N LYS A 207 -2.41 -10.68 -0.04
CA LYS A 207 -1.53 -10.90 -1.20
C LYS A 207 -1.42 -12.40 -1.50
N ASP A 208 -1.38 -12.75 -2.79
CA ASP A 208 -1.15 -14.14 -3.25
C ASP A 208 0.26 -14.65 -2.88
N SER A 209 1.19 -13.74 -2.63
CA SER A 209 2.54 -14.06 -2.18
C SER A 209 3.08 -13.01 -1.21
N TYR A 210 3.70 -13.49 -0.12
CA TYR A 210 4.39 -12.66 0.86
C TYR A 210 5.91 -12.80 0.69
N ILE A 211 6.62 -11.68 0.69
CA ILE A 211 8.07 -11.61 0.45
C ILE A 211 8.75 -11.56 1.82
N VAL A 212 9.39 -12.65 2.18
CA VAL A 212 9.94 -12.85 3.53
C VAL A 212 11.46 -12.58 3.56
N ASP A 213 11.96 -11.83 2.58
CA ASP A 213 13.38 -11.53 2.35
C ASP A 213 14.04 -10.80 3.53
N PHE A 214 13.26 -10.02 4.29
CA PHE A 214 13.72 -9.32 5.48
C PHE A 214 14.15 -10.24 6.64
N LEU A 215 13.92 -11.55 6.54
CA LEU A 215 14.32 -12.52 7.57
C LEU A 215 15.77 -13.02 7.45
N ASN A 216 16.46 -12.76 6.33
CA ASN A 216 17.83 -13.26 6.09
C ASN A 216 18.01 -14.75 6.43
N LEU A 217 17.02 -15.60 6.10
CA LEU A 217 17.05 -17.01 6.44
C LEU A 217 18.04 -17.79 5.55
N PRO A 218 18.82 -18.74 6.11
CA PRO A 218 19.65 -19.65 5.30
C PRO A 218 18.82 -20.49 4.32
N GLU A 219 19.44 -20.96 3.23
CA GLU A 219 18.77 -21.78 2.20
C GLU A 219 18.11 -23.05 2.77
N VAL A 220 18.69 -23.61 3.83
CA VAL A 220 18.13 -24.70 4.62
C VAL A 220 17.81 -24.16 6.02
N HIS A 221 16.53 -24.11 6.36
CA HIS A 221 16.05 -23.66 7.66
C HIS A 221 14.92 -24.58 8.14
N SER A 222 14.82 -24.75 9.45
CA SER A 222 13.70 -25.44 10.07
C SER A 222 12.53 -24.47 10.28
N GLU A 223 11.34 -25.00 10.44
CA GLU A 223 10.12 -24.26 10.81
C GLU A 223 10.35 -23.41 12.06
N LYS A 224 11.07 -23.95 13.05
CA LYS A 224 11.47 -23.21 14.27
C LYS A 224 12.34 -21.98 13.96
N SER A 225 13.23 -22.07 12.98
CA SER A 225 14.07 -20.94 12.57
C SER A 225 13.28 -19.91 11.75
N LEU A 226 12.33 -20.36 10.91
CA LEU A 226 11.40 -19.49 10.18
C LEU A 226 10.50 -18.71 11.16
N HIS A 227 9.93 -19.41 12.13
CA HIS A 227 9.14 -18.80 13.20
C HIS A 227 9.96 -17.77 13.97
N LYS A 228 11.15 -18.13 14.45
CA LYS A 228 12.03 -17.21 15.17
C LYS A 228 12.41 -15.98 14.34
N GLY A 229 12.71 -16.15 13.05
CA GLY A 229 12.96 -15.03 12.15
C GLY A 229 11.73 -14.12 12.02
N LEU A 230 10.56 -14.71 11.78
CA LEU A 230 9.29 -13.96 11.70
C LEU A 230 9.02 -13.18 12.98
N THR A 231 9.19 -13.79 14.16
CA THR A 231 9.05 -13.12 15.45
C THR A 231 10.04 -11.96 15.62
N GLU A 232 11.33 -12.18 15.31
CA GLU A 232 12.37 -11.14 15.43
C GLU A 232 12.13 -9.95 14.49
N GLN A 233 11.48 -10.18 13.35
CA GLN A 233 11.17 -9.18 12.34
C GLN A 233 9.65 -8.94 12.16
N MET A 234 8.85 -9.27 13.17
CA MET A 234 7.38 -9.21 13.10
C MET A 234 6.87 -7.83 12.69
N LYS A 235 7.59 -6.77 13.11
CA LYS A 235 7.31 -5.39 12.70
C LYS A 235 7.30 -5.24 11.18
N ASN A 236 8.30 -5.82 10.50
CA ASN A 236 8.40 -5.77 9.05
C ASN A 236 7.38 -6.70 8.38
N PHE A 237 7.10 -7.87 8.97
CA PHE A 237 6.08 -8.79 8.46
C PHE A 237 4.67 -8.17 8.49
N ILE A 238 4.27 -7.56 9.62
CA ILE A 238 2.97 -6.88 9.78
C ILE A 238 2.81 -5.76 8.74
N LEU A 239 3.85 -4.95 8.58
CA LEU A 239 3.88 -3.88 7.57
C LEU A 239 3.77 -4.41 6.12
N GLU A 240 4.04 -5.70 5.88
CA GLU A 240 3.88 -6.31 4.57
C GLU A 240 2.49 -6.89 4.33
N LEU A 241 1.93 -7.51 5.38
CA LEU A 241 0.59 -8.06 5.40
C LEU A 241 -0.44 -6.96 5.13
N GLY A 242 -0.32 -5.82 5.81
CA GLY A 242 -1.16 -4.65 5.59
C GLY A 242 -1.46 -3.88 6.87
N ARG A 243 -1.92 -2.65 6.71
CA ARG A 243 -2.22 -1.72 7.82
C ARG A 243 -3.36 -2.16 8.75
N ASP A 244 -4.24 -3.06 8.27
CA ASP A 244 -5.42 -3.50 9.00
C ASP A 244 -5.19 -4.76 9.85
N PHE A 245 -3.97 -5.32 9.82
CA PHE A 245 -3.59 -6.45 10.66
C PHE A 245 -3.13 -5.99 12.03
N ILE A 246 -3.78 -6.52 13.07
CA ILE A 246 -3.38 -6.36 14.47
C ILE A 246 -2.84 -7.71 14.94
N PHE A 247 -1.62 -7.70 15.50
CA PHE A 247 -1.05 -8.90 16.10
C PHE A 247 -1.76 -9.24 17.42
N ILE A 248 -2.26 -10.47 17.55
CA ILE A 248 -2.83 -10.99 18.80
C ILE A 248 -1.79 -11.79 19.57
N GLY A 249 -1.10 -12.71 18.91
CA GLY A 249 -0.15 -13.60 19.58
C GLY A 249 0.59 -14.54 18.64
N GLU A 250 1.69 -15.10 19.14
CA GLU A 250 2.48 -16.17 18.53
C GLU A 250 2.36 -17.44 19.36
N GLU A 251 2.54 -18.60 18.75
CA GLU A 251 2.29 -19.91 19.36
C GLU A 251 0.97 -19.93 20.17
N TYR A 252 -0.09 -19.35 19.59
CA TYR A 252 -1.35 -19.09 20.27
C TYR A 252 -2.01 -20.42 20.66
N ARG A 253 -2.18 -20.62 21.96
CA ARG A 253 -2.66 -21.88 22.51
C ARG A 253 -4.17 -21.99 22.38
N ILE A 254 -4.62 -23.08 21.78
CA ILE A 254 -6.02 -23.46 21.69
C ILE A 254 -6.18 -24.82 22.35
N GLN A 255 -7.10 -24.92 23.28
CA GLN A 255 -7.43 -26.17 23.94
C GLN A 255 -8.67 -26.76 23.30
N VAL A 256 -8.53 -27.91 22.63
CA VAL A 256 -9.67 -28.64 22.07
C VAL A 256 -9.81 -29.97 22.81
N GLY A 257 -10.86 -30.06 23.63
CA GLY A 257 -11.05 -31.17 24.57
C GLY A 257 -9.96 -31.19 25.65
N MET A 258 -9.14 -32.25 25.66
CA MET A 258 -8.06 -32.44 26.64
C MET A 258 -6.66 -32.31 26.03
N LYS A 259 -6.56 -31.79 24.80
CA LYS A 259 -5.28 -31.62 24.10
C LYS A 259 -5.07 -30.14 23.79
N ASP A 260 -3.83 -29.72 24.00
CA ASP A 260 -3.37 -28.39 23.64
C ASP A 260 -2.79 -28.39 22.23
N PHE A 261 -3.27 -27.46 21.42
CA PHE A 261 -2.78 -27.15 20.10
C PHE A 261 -2.24 -25.71 20.08
N ARG A 262 -1.41 -25.40 19.09
CA ARG A 262 -0.81 -24.06 18.93
C ARG A 262 -0.92 -23.63 17.48
N ILE A 263 -1.43 -22.41 17.28
CA ILE A 263 -1.36 -21.71 16.00
C ILE A 263 -0.06 -20.93 15.98
N ASP A 264 0.70 -20.98 14.88
CA ASP A 264 1.96 -20.25 14.78
C ASP A 264 1.78 -18.75 15.01
N LEU A 265 0.91 -18.10 14.24
CA LEU A 265 0.60 -16.67 14.41
C LEU A 265 -0.90 -16.41 14.33
N LEU A 266 -1.41 -15.58 15.24
CA LEU A 266 -2.80 -15.14 15.27
C LEU A 266 -2.87 -13.62 15.13
N PHE A 267 -3.67 -13.17 14.17
CA PHE A 267 -3.94 -11.77 13.88
C PHE A 267 -5.44 -11.47 13.95
N TYR A 268 -5.77 -10.18 14.06
CA TYR A 268 -7.11 -9.66 13.82
C TYR A 268 -7.07 -8.71 12.63
N HIS A 269 -7.99 -8.87 11.68
CA HIS A 269 -8.11 -7.97 10.54
C HIS A 269 -9.23 -6.96 10.78
N ARG A 270 -8.89 -5.67 10.90
CA ARG A 270 -9.85 -4.60 11.21
C ARG A 270 -10.93 -4.41 10.15
N GLY A 271 -10.54 -4.41 8.87
CA GLY A 271 -11.48 -4.19 7.76
C GLY A 271 -12.51 -5.32 7.57
N LEU A 272 -12.08 -6.58 7.73
CA LEU A 272 -12.93 -7.76 7.65
C LEU A 272 -13.58 -8.15 8.99
N GLN A 273 -13.12 -7.54 10.09
CA GLN A 273 -13.59 -7.79 11.46
C GLN A 273 -13.55 -9.27 11.86
N CYS A 274 -12.47 -9.98 11.48
CA CYS A 274 -12.31 -11.41 11.74
C CYS A 274 -10.91 -11.74 12.30
N LEU A 275 -10.80 -12.89 12.96
CA LEU A 275 -9.51 -13.47 13.31
C LEU A 275 -8.84 -14.03 12.05
N VAL A 276 -7.52 -13.96 12.00
CA VAL A 276 -6.70 -14.48 10.91
C VAL A 276 -5.63 -15.39 11.50
N ALA A 277 -5.79 -16.70 11.31
CA ALA A 277 -4.80 -17.70 11.71
C ALA A 277 -3.78 -17.87 10.59
N ILE A 278 -2.50 -17.75 10.88
CA ILE A 278 -1.41 -17.97 9.92
C ILE A 278 -0.60 -19.18 10.36
N GLU A 279 -0.55 -20.19 9.50
CA GLU A 279 0.27 -21.40 9.69
C GLU A 279 1.48 -21.35 8.74
N LEU A 280 2.66 -21.67 9.26
CA LEU A 280 3.93 -21.58 8.52
C LEU A 280 4.45 -22.99 8.20
N LYS A 281 4.80 -23.25 6.93
CA LYS A 281 5.42 -24.53 6.53
C LYS A 281 6.63 -24.31 5.63
N THR A 282 7.78 -24.85 6.02
CA THR A 282 9.03 -24.76 5.24
C THR A 282 9.07 -25.69 4.02
N THR A 283 8.07 -26.55 3.88
CA THR A 283 7.88 -27.53 2.82
C THR A 283 6.92 -27.03 1.75
N GLU A 284 6.86 -27.75 0.64
CA GLU A 284 5.83 -27.54 -0.39
C GLU A 284 4.45 -27.86 0.18
N PHE A 285 3.42 -27.22 -0.35
CA PHE A 285 2.03 -27.45 0.07
C PHE A 285 1.67 -28.94 0.04
N GLN A 286 1.05 -29.42 1.13
CA GLN A 286 0.48 -30.75 1.21
C GLN A 286 -1.00 -30.62 1.65
N PRO A 287 -1.91 -31.44 1.10
CA PRO A 287 -3.34 -31.40 1.44
C PRO A 287 -3.62 -31.52 2.95
N ASP A 288 -2.81 -32.27 3.68
CA ASP A 288 -2.96 -32.49 5.13
C ASP A 288 -2.93 -31.17 5.94
N TYR A 289 -2.24 -30.13 5.43
CA TYR A 289 -2.15 -28.83 6.09
C TYR A 289 -3.49 -28.10 6.14
N ILE A 290 -4.38 -28.33 5.16
CA ILE A 290 -5.73 -27.76 5.20
C ILE A 290 -6.51 -28.32 6.37
N GLY A 291 -6.38 -29.63 6.65
CA GLY A 291 -7.09 -30.25 7.77
C GLY A 291 -6.70 -29.65 9.13
N GLN A 292 -5.41 -29.34 9.31
CA GLN A 292 -4.90 -28.66 10.49
C GLN A 292 -5.42 -27.22 10.59
N LEU A 293 -5.40 -26.48 9.47
CA LEU A 293 -5.88 -25.11 9.42
C LEU A 293 -7.40 -25.02 9.67
N ASP A 294 -8.20 -25.87 9.02
CA ASP A 294 -9.65 -25.95 9.20
C ASP A 294 -10.00 -26.26 10.66
N PHE A 295 -9.25 -27.15 11.30
CA PHE A 295 -9.38 -27.44 12.72
C PHE A 295 -9.13 -26.19 13.60
N TYR A 296 -8.11 -25.39 13.27
CA TYR A 296 -7.84 -24.15 13.99
C TYR A 296 -8.93 -23.10 13.78
N LEU A 297 -9.43 -22.94 12.56
CA LEU A 297 -10.52 -22.00 12.28
C LEU A 297 -11.80 -22.38 13.03
N GLU A 298 -12.16 -23.66 13.08
CA GLU A 298 -13.34 -24.11 13.81
C GLU A 298 -13.19 -23.86 15.32
N ALA A 299 -12.02 -24.11 15.88
CA ALA A 299 -11.75 -23.87 17.31
C ALA A 299 -11.75 -22.37 17.64
N LEU A 300 -11.16 -21.53 16.78
CA LEU A 300 -11.24 -20.07 16.93
C LEU A 300 -12.68 -19.58 16.86
N ASP A 301 -13.46 -20.07 15.90
CA ASP A 301 -14.84 -19.63 15.69
C ASP A 301 -15.78 -20.03 16.82
N ARG A 302 -15.52 -21.14 17.51
CA ARG A 302 -16.32 -21.61 18.64
C ARG A 302 -15.89 -21.02 19.97
N ASP A 303 -14.58 -20.95 20.22
CA ASP A 303 -14.05 -20.74 21.57
C ASP A 303 -13.46 -19.34 21.78
N VAL A 304 -13.08 -18.62 20.71
CA VAL A 304 -12.34 -17.34 20.80
C VAL A 304 -13.11 -16.19 20.16
N LYS A 305 -13.72 -16.43 18.99
CA LYS A 305 -14.45 -15.43 18.21
C LYS A 305 -15.59 -14.83 19.01
N LYS A 306 -15.73 -13.51 18.95
CA LYS A 306 -16.84 -12.79 19.58
C LYS A 306 -18.07 -12.76 18.68
N GLU A 307 -19.24 -12.51 19.27
CA GLU A 307 -20.52 -12.46 18.54
C GLU A 307 -20.56 -11.41 17.42
N ASN A 308 -19.78 -10.33 17.56
CA ASN A 308 -19.68 -9.25 16.57
C ASN A 308 -18.57 -9.44 15.54
N GLU A 309 -17.85 -10.56 15.58
CA GLU A 309 -16.74 -10.87 14.67
C GLU A 309 -17.21 -11.82 13.57
N ASN A 310 -16.70 -11.59 12.36
CA ASN A 310 -16.97 -12.45 11.23
C ASN A 310 -16.14 -13.75 11.31
N PRO A 311 -16.56 -14.85 10.63
CA PRO A 311 -15.84 -16.11 10.61
C PRO A 311 -14.33 -15.97 10.35
N SER A 312 -13.53 -16.68 11.15
CA SER A 312 -12.06 -16.62 11.12
C SER A 312 -11.52 -17.09 9.77
N ILE A 313 -10.47 -16.44 9.29
CA ILE A 313 -9.81 -16.73 8.02
C ILE A 313 -8.48 -17.43 8.27
N GLY A 314 -8.18 -18.46 7.50
CA GLY A 314 -6.90 -19.16 7.57
C GLY A 314 -5.98 -18.76 6.42
N ILE A 315 -4.72 -18.47 6.73
CA ILE A 315 -3.65 -18.26 5.76
C ILE A 315 -2.59 -19.33 5.96
N LEU A 316 -2.42 -20.19 4.97
CA LEU A 316 -1.31 -21.14 4.96
C LEU A 316 -0.15 -20.56 4.16
N LEU A 317 1.01 -20.41 4.79
CA LEU A 317 2.26 -19.95 4.16
C LEU A 317 3.21 -21.11 3.92
N CYS A 318 3.31 -21.54 2.66
CA CYS A 318 4.21 -22.62 2.22
C CYS A 318 5.34 -22.10 1.32
N LYS A 319 6.43 -22.89 1.22
CA LYS A 319 7.60 -22.56 0.37
C LYS A 319 7.24 -22.49 -1.12
N SER A 320 6.34 -23.35 -1.56
CA SER A 320 5.79 -23.43 -2.93
C SER A 320 4.43 -24.13 -2.86
N ALA A 321 3.51 -23.80 -3.76
CA ALA A 321 2.20 -24.42 -3.81
C ALA A 321 1.78 -24.72 -5.26
N ASP A 322 1.72 -26.00 -5.61
CA ASP A 322 1.22 -26.43 -6.93
C ASP A 322 -0.26 -26.02 -7.09
N SER A 323 -0.55 -25.29 -8.17
CA SER A 323 -1.88 -24.74 -8.46
C SER A 323 -2.96 -25.82 -8.56
N GLU A 324 -2.64 -26.96 -9.18
CA GLU A 324 -3.59 -28.05 -9.42
C GLU A 324 -3.92 -28.74 -8.09
N VAL A 325 -2.89 -29.10 -7.31
CA VAL A 325 -3.06 -29.75 -6.00
C VAL A 325 -3.84 -28.85 -5.03
N VAL A 326 -3.58 -27.55 -5.06
CA VAL A 326 -4.30 -26.53 -4.29
C VAL A 326 -5.78 -26.48 -4.68
N GLU A 327 -6.08 -26.41 -5.97
CA GLU A 327 -7.46 -26.34 -6.46
C GLU A 327 -8.27 -27.58 -6.07
N TYR A 328 -7.68 -28.77 -6.20
CA TYR A 328 -8.31 -30.01 -5.76
C TYR A 328 -8.62 -30.01 -4.26
N ALA A 329 -7.68 -29.56 -3.42
CA ALA A 329 -7.84 -29.57 -1.97
C ALA A 329 -8.83 -28.49 -1.48
N LEU A 330 -8.89 -27.33 -2.15
CA LEU A 330 -9.80 -26.23 -1.82
C LEU A 330 -11.23 -26.42 -2.37
N SER A 331 -11.42 -27.25 -3.40
CA SER A 331 -12.72 -27.44 -4.08
C SER A 331 -13.88 -27.90 -3.18
N ARG A 332 -13.58 -28.50 -2.02
CA ARG A 332 -14.57 -29.01 -1.06
C ARG A 332 -14.46 -28.42 0.35
N SER A 333 -13.51 -27.51 0.61
CA SER A 333 -13.41 -26.89 1.94
C SER A 333 -14.55 -25.90 2.15
N LEU A 334 -15.27 -26.05 3.25
CA LEU A 334 -16.34 -25.14 3.68
C LEU A 334 -15.80 -23.94 4.45
N SER A 335 -14.52 -23.98 4.86
CA SER A 335 -13.89 -22.93 5.63
C SER A 335 -13.40 -21.80 4.71
N PRO A 336 -13.40 -20.55 5.18
CA PRO A 336 -12.83 -19.43 4.45
C PRO A 336 -11.29 -19.46 4.56
N SER A 337 -10.64 -20.43 3.91
CA SER A 337 -9.19 -20.63 3.90
C SER A 337 -8.53 -20.13 2.61
N MET A 338 -7.37 -19.49 2.75
CA MET A 338 -6.53 -18.96 1.67
C MET A 338 -5.12 -19.56 1.76
N ILE A 339 -4.56 -19.91 0.60
CA ILE A 339 -3.18 -20.41 0.50
C ILE A 339 -2.34 -19.31 -0.14
N ALA A 340 -1.25 -18.94 0.50
CA ALA A 340 -0.32 -17.94 -0.01
C ALA A 340 1.11 -18.51 0.01
N GLU A 341 1.85 -18.30 -1.07
CA GLU A 341 3.23 -18.75 -1.15
C GLU A 341 4.16 -17.68 -0.56
N TYR A 342 5.12 -18.08 0.28
CA TYR A 342 6.14 -17.15 0.75
C TYR A 342 7.40 -17.22 -0.13
N LYS A 343 7.82 -16.08 -0.66
CA LYS A 343 9.05 -15.96 -1.46
C LYS A 343 10.19 -15.47 -0.59
N ARG A 344 11.26 -16.27 -0.52
CA ARG A 344 12.45 -16.03 0.32
C ARG A 344 13.39 -14.96 -0.21
N GLN A 345 13.29 -14.67 -1.51
CA GLN A 345 14.03 -13.60 -2.17
C GLN A 345 13.02 -12.73 -2.88
N LEU A 346 13.14 -11.42 -2.68
CA LEU A 346 12.49 -10.47 -3.54
C LEU A 346 13.06 -10.67 -4.96
N ILE A 347 12.27 -11.26 -5.88
CA ILE A 347 12.64 -11.25 -7.29
C ILE A 347 12.92 -9.78 -7.63
N PRO A 348 14.17 -9.42 -8.02
CA PRO A 348 14.54 -8.05 -8.28
C PRO A 348 13.56 -7.43 -9.25
N LYS A 349 13.19 -6.17 -8.98
CA LYS A 349 12.26 -5.41 -9.81
C LYS A 349 12.63 -5.50 -11.29
N ASP A 350 13.93 -5.45 -11.61
CA ASP A 350 14.44 -5.53 -12.98
C ASP A 350 14.09 -6.83 -13.70
N ILE A 351 14.03 -7.97 -12.98
CA ILE A 351 13.65 -9.26 -13.55
C ILE A 351 12.14 -9.31 -13.78
N LEU A 352 11.36 -8.78 -12.83
CA LEU A 352 9.90 -8.67 -12.99
C LEU A 352 9.55 -7.79 -14.20
N GLN A 353 10.23 -6.65 -14.36
CA GLN A 353 10.04 -5.76 -15.51
C GLN A 353 10.36 -6.45 -16.84
N LYS A 354 11.44 -7.25 -16.90
CA LYS A 354 11.76 -8.03 -18.10
C LYS A 354 10.68 -9.05 -18.45
N HIS A 355 10.22 -9.83 -17.47
CA HIS A 355 9.15 -10.81 -17.71
C HIS A 355 7.84 -10.14 -18.15
N LEU A 356 7.55 -8.96 -17.61
CA LEU A 356 6.36 -8.19 -17.96
C LEU A 356 6.48 -7.62 -19.38
N GLN A 357 7.69 -7.22 -19.79
CA GLN A 357 7.99 -6.77 -21.15
C GLN A 357 7.89 -7.92 -22.17
N GLU A 358 8.47 -9.08 -21.86
CA GLU A 358 8.30 -10.31 -22.65
C GLU A 358 6.83 -10.73 -22.76
N PHE A 359 6.03 -10.53 -21.71
CA PHE A 359 4.59 -10.79 -21.74
C PHE A 359 3.86 -9.85 -22.70
N TYR A 360 4.17 -8.54 -22.70
CA TYR A 360 3.57 -7.60 -23.65
C TYR A 360 3.97 -7.87 -25.10
N ASP A 361 5.22 -8.28 -25.33
CA ASP A 361 5.71 -8.61 -26.67
C ASP A 361 4.99 -9.85 -27.24
N ASN A 362 4.74 -10.87 -26.41
CA ASN A 362 4.02 -12.09 -26.81
C ASN A 362 2.50 -11.91 -27.01
N VAL A 363 1.90 -10.86 -26.44
CA VAL A 363 0.47 -10.54 -26.60
C VAL A 363 0.22 -9.62 -27.81
N SER A 364 1.30 -9.08 -28.39
CA SER A 364 1.26 -8.19 -29.56
C SER A 364 1.44 -8.92 -30.91
N GLU A 365 1.66 -10.24 -30.89
CA GLU A 365 1.55 -11.17 -32.03
C GLU A 365 0.18 -11.86 -32.04
#